data_AF-A0A9D9F155-F1
#
_entry.id   AF-A0A9D9F155-F1
#
_cell.length_a   1.000
_cell.length_b   1.000
_cell.length_c   1.000
_cell.angle_alpha   90.00
_cell.angle_beta   90.00
_cell.angle_gamma   90.00
#
_symmetry.space_group_name_H-M   'P 1'
#
loop_
_entity.id
_entity.type
_entity.pdbx_description
1 polymer ?
#
loop_
_entity_poly.entity_id
_entity_poly.type
_entity_poly.pdbx_seq_one_letter_code
_entity_poly.pdbx_strand_id
1 'polypeptide(L)'
;MATKKELSPKLKEELIDILRTRFEGNMHRHEGYDWNTIQSKLEADSDKLWSLNEMEITGGEPDIVDLADNDSDYLFVDCSPESPKGRRSLCYDREALESRKKYPPQSSVIDVANEMGIELLTEEQYYKLQSYGEFDTKTSSWISTPSEVRELGGALFCDRRYNQVFTYHNGADSYYAARGFRGVLRV
;
A
#
# COMPACT_ATOMS: atom_id res chain seq x y z
N MET A 1 1.95 -7.91 -25.58
CA MET A 1 0.69 -8.53 -25.10
C MET A 1 0.77 -8.50 -23.59
N ALA A 2 -0.15 -7.80 -22.91
CA ALA A 2 -0.18 -7.81 -21.46
C ALA A 2 -0.51 -9.24 -21.01
N THR A 3 0.38 -9.86 -20.26
CA THR A 3 0.13 -11.11 -19.55
C THR A 3 -1.10 -10.92 -18.67
N LYS A 4 -2.09 -11.79 -18.81
CA LYS A 4 -3.31 -11.75 -18.00
C LYS A 4 -2.89 -11.93 -16.53
N LYS A 5 -3.26 -10.97 -15.68
CA LYS A 5 -2.97 -10.95 -14.23
C LYS A 5 -3.87 -11.96 -13.52
N GLU A 6 -3.57 -13.24 -13.68
CA GLU A 6 -4.43 -14.34 -13.21
C GLU A 6 -3.64 -15.31 -12.33
N LEU A 7 -4.15 -15.55 -11.11
CA LEU A 7 -3.57 -16.50 -10.17
C LEU A 7 -3.96 -17.93 -10.53
N SER A 8 -3.09 -18.89 -10.22
CA SER A 8 -3.48 -20.30 -10.26
C SER A 8 -4.60 -20.59 -9.24
N PRO A 9 -5.48 -21.58 -9.47
CA PRO A 9 -6.57 -21.90 -8.55
C PRO A 9 -6.09 -22.15 -7.11
N LYS A 10 -4.98 -22.89 -6.96
CA LYS A 10 -4.36 -23.16 -5.67
C LYS A 10 -3.92 -21.90 -4.95
N LEU A 11 -3.24 -20.99 -5.66
CA LEU A 11 -2.78 -19.73 -5.08
C LEU A 11 -3.96 -18.80 -4.72
N LYS A 12 -5.03 -18.83 -5.50
CA LYS A 12 -6.27 -18.11 -5.19
C LYS A 12 -6.91 -18.61 -3.89
N GLU A 13 -7.04 -19.93 -3.72
CA GLU A 13 -7.57 -20.53 -2.48
C GLU A 13 -6.70 -20.17 -1.27
N GLU A 14 -5.38 -20.34 -1.38
CA GLU A 14 -4.43 -19.99 -0.32
C GLU A 14 -4.52 -18.50 0.06
N LEU A 15 -4.59 -17.60 -0.92
CA LEU A 15 -4.73 -16.17 -0.67
C LEU A 15 -6.05 -15.83 0.03
N ILE A 16 -7.17 -16.38 -0.44
CA ILE A 16 -8.49 -16.15 0.18
C ILE A 16 -8.49 -16.61 1.64
N ASP A 17 -7.89 -17.75 1.95
CA ASP A 17 -7.78 -18.25 3.32
C ASP A 17 -6.94 -17.33 4.22
N ILE A 18 -5.83 -16.81 3.70
CA ILE A 18 -4.98 -15.83 4.41
C ILE A 18 -5.77 -14.56 4.71
N LEU A 19 -6.42 -13.99 3.68
CA LEU A 19 -7.19 -12.75 3.80
C LEU A 19 -8.37 -12.93 4.77
N ARG A 20 -9.09 -14.06 4.69
CA ARG A 20 -10.19 -14.37 5.62
C ARG A 20 -9.71 -14.44 7.05
N THR A 21 -8.66 -15.19 7.30
CA THR A 21 -8.10 -15.36 8.65
C THR A 21 -7.68 -14.00 9.22
N ARG A 22 -7.09 -13.13 8.39
CA ARG A 22 -6.67 -11.79 8.78
C ARG A 22 -7.85 -10.87 9.05
N PHE A 23 -8.87 -10.90 8.21
CA PHE A 23 -10.13 -10.16 8.40
C PHE A 23 -10.77 -10.53 9.75
N GLU A 24 -11.05 -11.81 9.97
CA GLU A 24 -11.69 -12.31 11.21
C GLU A 24 -10.86 -12.00 12.46
N GLY A 25 -9.53 -11.98 12.34
CA GLY A 25 -8.62 -11.63 13.43
C GLY A 25 -8.54 -10.14 13.76
N ASN A 26 -9.03 -9.26 12.88
CA ASN A 26 -8.88 -7.80 12.99
C ASN A 26 -10.22 -7.06 12.84
N MET A 27 -11.32 -7.62 13.33
CA MET A 27 -12.67 -7.04 13.23
C MET A 27 -12.79 -5.59 13.72
N HIS A 28 -11.90 -5.14 14.62
CA HIS A 28 -11.86 -3.74 15.07
C HIS A 28 -11.48 -2.74 13.97
N ARG A 29 -10.99 -3.22 12.81
CA ARG A 29 -10.65 -2.39 11.64
C ARG A 29 -11.83 -2.12 10.71
N HIS A 30 -12.89 -2.91 10.82
CA HIS A 30 -13.99 -2.96 9.85
C HIS A 30 -15.28 -3.47 10.52
N GLU A 31 -15.71 -2.78 11.58
CA GLU A 31 -16.90 -3.18 12.32
C GLU A 31 -18.15 -3.24 11.42
N GLY A 32 -18.87 -4.36 11.50
CA GLY A 32 -20.10 -4.56 10.72
C GLY A 32 -19.89 -5.06 9.29
N TYR A 33 -18.65 -5.25 8.82
CA TYR A 33 -18.39 -5.82 7.51
C TYR A 33 -18.60 -7.34 7.51
N ASP A 34 -19.11 -7.88 6.41
CA ASP A 34 -19.33 -9.31 6.21
C ASP A 34 -18.33 -9.87 5.19
N TRP A 35 -17.52 -10.84 5.65
CA TRP A 35 -16.52 -11.49 4.83
C TRP A 35 -17.10 -12.13 3.56
N ASN A 36 -18.29 -12.74 3.63
CA ASN A 36 -18.86 -13.44 2.49
C ASN A 36 -19.15 -12.48 1.32
N THR A 37 -19.63 -11.28 1.64
CA THR A 37 -19.85 -10.20 0.67
C THR A 37 -18.54 -9.77 0.00
N ILE A 38 -17.48 -9.60 0.78
CA ILE A 38 -16.15 -9.23 0.29
C ILE A 38 -15.56 -10.35 -0.57
N GLN A 39 -15.59 -11.59 -0.09
CA GLN A 39 -15.06 -12.75 -0.82
C GLN A 39 -15.74 -12.90 -2.18
N SER A 40 -17.06 -12.71 -2.25
CA SER A 40 -17.81 -12.77 -3.51
C SER A 40 -17.32 -11.70 -4.52
N LYS A 41 -17.02 -10.49 -4.06
CA LYS A 41 -16.42 -9.44 -4.90
C LYS A 41 -15.02 -9.81 -5.38
N LEU A 42 -14.16 -10.30 -4.48
CA LEU A 42 -12.80 -10.72 -4.81
C LEU A 42 -12.80 -11.85 -5.84
N GLU A 43 -13.66 -12.85 -5.66
CA GLU A 43 -13.70 -14.00 -6.57
C GLU A 43 -14.18 -13.64 -7.98
N ALA A 44 -14.95 -12.56 -8.10
CA ALA A 44 -15.44 -12.01 -9.37
C ALA A 44 -14.40 -11.13 -10.11
N ASP A 45 -13.33 -10.69 -9.43
CA ASP A 45 -12.30 -9.82 -9.99
C ASP A 45 -10.89 -10.41 -9.85
N SER A 46 -10.43 -11.05 -10.94
CA SER A 46 -9.10 -11.67 -10.99
C SER A 46 -7.96 -10.67 -10.83
N ASP A 47 -8.14 -9.43 -11.29
CA ASP A 47 -7.09 -8.41 -11.27
C ASP A 47 -6.89 -7.92 -9.83
N LYS A 48 -7.97 -7.75 -9.06
CA LYS A 48 -7.90 -7.41 -7.63
C LYS A 48 -7.24 -8.50 -6.80
N LEU A 49 -7.58 -9.77 -7.07
CA LEU A 49 -6.91 -10.89 -6.43
C LEU A 49 -5.41 -10.92 -6.74
N TRP A 50 -5.05 -10.68 -7.99
CA TRP A 50 -3.64 -10.58 -8.37
C TRP A 50 -2.94 -9.44 -7.63
N SER A 51 -3.54 -8.25 -7.55
CA SER A 51 -3.00 -7.12 -6.77
C SER A 51 -2.81 -7.45 -5.30
N LEU A 52 -3.78 -8.11 -4.66
CA LEU A 52 -3.67 -8.54 -3.27
C LEU A 52 -2.58 -9.58 -3.06
N ASN A 53 -2.40 -10.48 -4.02
CA ASN A 53 -1.26 -11.41 -4.00
C ASN A 53 0.07 -10.66 -4.03
N GLU A 54 0.22 -9.66 -4.90
CA GLU A 54 1.44 -8.86 -4.96
C GLU A 54 1.69 -8.09 -3.65
N MET A 55 0.64 -7.56 -3.04
CA MET A 55 0.73 -6.94 -1.71
C MET A 55 1.20 -7.96 -0.65
N GLU A 56 0.65 -9.17 -0.65
CA GLU A 56 1.02 -10.24 0.27
C GLU A 56 2.48 -10.68 0.11
N ILE A 57 2.92 -11.04 -1.11
CA ILE A 57 4.27 -11.57 -1.35
C ILE A 57 5.38 -10.53 -1.10
N THR A 58 5.05 -9.24 -1.16
CA THR A 58 5.98 -8.15 -0.83
C THR A 58 6.02 -7.81 0.67
N GLY A 59 5.25 -8.52 1.50
CA GLY A 59 5.18 -8.36 2.95
C GLY A 59 4.24 -7.24 3.40
N GLY A 60 3.20 -6.98 2.60
CA GLY A 60 2.17 -5.97 2.87
C GLY A 60 1.22 -6.32 4.01
N GLU A 61 0.94 -7.61 4.16
CA GLU A 61 -0.14 -8.11 5.01
C GLU A 61 -1.46 -7.33 4.75
N PRO A 62 -1.95 -7.28 3.49
CA PRO A 62 -3.15 -6.54 3.13
C PRO A 62 -4.35 -6.99 3.95
N ASP A 63 -5.07 -6.03 4.52
CA ASP A 63 -6.29 -6.27 5.30
C ASP A 63 -7.30 -5.15 5.03
N ILE A 64 -8.57 -5.39 5.36
CA ILE A 64 -9.60 -4.37 5.21
C ILE A 64 -9.53 -3.39 6.36
N VAL A 65 -9.53 -2.12 6.00
CA VAL A 65 -9.62 -1.01 6.94
C VAL A 65 -10.74 -0.11 6.48
N ASP A 66 -11.59 0.31 7.41
CA ASP A 66 -12.65 1.28 7.15
C ASP A 66 -12.05 2.68 6.90
N LEU A 67 -11.49 2.86 5.70
CA LEU A 67 -10.94 4.11 5.18
C LEU A 67 -11.75 4.65 3.99
N ALA A 68 -12.81 3.95 3.57
CA ALA A 68 -13.59 4.32 2.41
C ALA A 68 -14.43 5.58 2.70
N ASP A 69 -14.52 6.47 1.71
CA ASP A 69 -15.40 7.64 1.79
C ASP A 69 -16.88 7.28 1.54
N ASN A 70 -17.13 6.06 1.07
CA ASN A 70 -18.43 5.53 0.66
C ASN A 70 -18.63 4.08 1.14
N ASP A 71 -19.85 3.75 1.54
CA ASP A 71 -20.21 2.43 2.08
C ASP A 71 -20.14 1.29 1.05
N SER A 72 -19.97 1.59 -0.24
CA SER A 72 -19.96 0.59 -1.31
C SER A 72 -18.60 -0.06 -1.54
N ASP A 73 -17.52 0.56 -1.06
CA ASP A 73 -16.16 0.20 -1.46
C ASP A 73 -15.39 -0.36 -0.27
N TYR A 74 -14.69 -1.46 -0.48
CA TYR A 74 -13.79 -2.02 0.52
C TYR A 74 -12.36 -1.61 0.19
N LEU A 75 -11.65 -1.06 1.17
CA LEU A 75 -10.25 -0.71 1.02
C LEU A 75 -9.38 -1.75 1.72
N PHE A 76 -8.63 -2.50 0.90
CA PHE A 76 -7.50 -3.28 1.39
C PHE A 76 -6.28 -2.38 1.52
N VAL A 77 -5.62 -2.44 2.66
CA VAL A 77 -4.48 -1.59 3.01
C VAL A 77 -3.37 -2.47 3.58
N ASP A 78 -2.12 -2.17 3.27
CA ASP A 78 -0.99 -2.83 3.93
C ASP A 78 -1.02 -2.59 5.44
N CYS A 79 -1.23 -3.66 6.19
CA CYS A 79 -1.32 -3.65 7.66
C CYS A 79 -0.12 -4.31 8.33
N SER A 80 1.00 -4.52 7.61
CA SER A 80 2.24 -4.96 8.24
C SER A 80 2.79 -3.87 9.18
N PRO A 81 3.44 -4.20 10.32
CA PRO A 81 3.83 -3.20 11.32
C PRO A 81 4.78 -2.11 10.81
N GLU A 82 5.58 -2.41 9.80
CA GLU A 82 6.56 -1.50 9.21
C GLU A 82 6.44 -1.56 7.69
N SER A 83 6.82 -0.49 6.98
CA SER A 83 6.65 -0.40 5.53
C SER A 83 7.18 -1.68 4.86
N PRO A 84 6.47 -2.29 3.91
CA PRO A 84 6.78 -3.64 3.41
C PRO A 84 8.24 -3.76 2.91
N LYS A 85 9.00 -4.75 3.41
CA LYS A 85 10.44 -4.87 3.14
C LYS A 85 10.75 -5.00 1.64
N GLY A 86 9.90 -5.70 0.89
CA GLY A 86 10.03 -5.85 -0.56
C GLY A 86 9.81 -4.57 -1.37
N ARG A 87 9.39 -3.48 -0.72
CA ARG A 87 9.00 -2.21 -1.34
C ARG A 87 9.76 -1.00 -0.78
N ARG A 88 10.94 -1.23 -0.17
CA ARG A 88 11.79 -0.16 0.38
C ARG A 88 12.90 0.26 -0.58
N SER A 89 13.55 1.38 -0.26
CA SER A 89 14.72 1.90 -0.98
C SER A 89 14.41 2.34 -2.42
N LEU A 90 13.19 2.84 -2.64
CA LEU A 90 12.75 3.37 -3.93
C LEU A 90 12.62 4.90 -3.84
N CYS A 91 12.94 5.57 -4.94
CA CYS A 91 12.61 6.98 -5.14
C CYS A 91 11.13 7.12 -5.53
N TYR A 92 10.59 8.33 -5.51
CA TYR A 92 9.15 8.54 -5.63
C TYR A 92 8.60 8.10 -7.00
N ASP A 93 9.09 8.67 -8.11
CA ASP A 93 8.55 8.39 -9.45
C ASP A 93 9.63 8.23 -10.54
N ARG A 94 9.18 8.00 -11.78
CA ARG A 94 10.03 7.75 -12.94
C ARG A 94 10.95 8.93 -13.27
N GLU A 95 10.45 10.15 -13.22
CA GLU A 95 11.25 11.35 -13.49
C GLU A 95 12.36 11.50 -12.43
N ALA A 96 12.02 11.27 -11.16
CA ALA A 96 12.98 11.26 -10.06
C ALA A 96 14.07 10.19 -10.26
N LEU A 97 13.68 8.98 -10.70
CA LEU A 97 14.59 7.89 -11.03
C LEU A 97 15.57 8.28 -12.16
N GLU A 98 15.05 8.85 -13.25
CA GLU A 98 15.84 9.20 -14.44
C GLU A 98 16.76 10.41 -14.21
N SER A 99 16.37 11.35 -13.35
CA SER A 99 17.21 12.50 -12.98
C SER A 99 18.46 12.09 -12.19
N ARG A 100 18.47 10.90 -11.60
CA ARG A 100 19.51 10.45 -10.68
C ARG A 100 20.69 9.78 -11.40
N LYS A 101 21.82 10.49 -11.46
CA LYS A 101 23.04 10.03 -12.12
C LYS A 101 23.91 9.07 -11.29
N LYS A 102 23.81 9.14 -9.96
CA LYS A 102 24.64 8.34 -9.04
C LYS A 102 23.76 7.44 -8.19
N TYR A 103 24.02 6.14 -8.28
CA TYR A 103 23.30 5.10 -7.52
C TYR A 103 21.78 5.25 -7.68
N PRO A 104 21.22 5.10 -8.90
CA PRO A 104 19.78 5.03 -9.05
C PRO A 104 19.24 3.80 -8.27
N PRO A 105 18.08 3.92 -7.59
CA PRO A 105 17.44 2.75 -7.00
C PRO A 105 16.93 1.81 -8.10
N GLN A 106 16.49 0.61 -7.69
CA GLN A 106 16.03 -0.41 -8.65
C GLN A 106 14.80 0.03 -9.46
N SER A 107 13.91 0.81 -8.83
CA SER A 107 12.68 1.32 -9.43
C SER A 107 12.20 2.58 -8.70
N SER A 108 11.03 3.08 -9.09
CA SER A 108 10.30 4.10 -8.35
C SER A 108 9.06 3.52 -7.66
N VAL A 109 8.57 4.22 -6.64
CA VAL A 109 7.36 3.85 -5.90
C VAL A 109 6.14 3.83 -6.82
N ILE A 110 5.96 4.87 -7.63
CA ILE A 110 4.82 4.98 -8.55
C ILE A 110 4.84 3.86 -9.60
N ASP A 111 6.02 3.51 -10.14
CA ASP A 111 6.11 2.40 -11.10
C ASP A 111 5.71 1.06 -10.47
N VAL A 112 6.20 0.78 -9.25
CA VAL A 112 5.88 -0.47 -8.54
C VAL A 112 4.40 -0.51 -8.17
N ALA A 113 3.82 0.59 -7.67
CA ALA A 113 2.40 0.67 -7.35
C ALA A 113 1.52 0.43 -8.59
N ASN A 114 1.86 1.05 -9.73
CA ASN A 114 1.16 0.86 -11.00
C ASN A 114 1.28 -0.58 -11.52
N GLU A 115 2.46 -1.20 -11.42
CA GLU A 115 2.68 -2.59 -11.79
C GLU A 115 1.77 -3.52 -10.97
N MET A 116 1.72 -3.29 -9.65
CA MET A 116 0.86 -4.01 -8.70
C MET A 116 -0.63 -3.70 -8.86
N GLY A 117 -1.00 -2.60 -9.53
CA GLY A 117 -2.40 -2.16 -9.65
C GLY A 117 -2.98 -1.60 -8.35
N ILE A 118 -2.15 -0.97 -7.53
CA ILE A 118 -2.51 -0.37 -6.24
C ILE A 118 -2.18 1.12 -6.23
N GLU A 119 -2.77 1.85 -5.30
CA GLU A 119 -2.50 3.27 -5.09
C GLU A 119 -1.67 3.48 -3.81
N LEU A 120 -1.05 4.64 -3.67
CA LEU A 120 -0.45 5.06 -2.40
C LEU A 120 -1.54 5.65 -1.51
N LEU A 121 -1.38 5.50 -0.20
CA LEU A 121 -2.25 6.20 0.74
C LEU A 121 -2.12 7.71 0.56
N THR A 122 -3.24 8.42 0.69
CA THR A 122 -3.21 9.87 0.94
C THR A 122 -2.70 10.15 2.35
N GLU A 123 -2.34 11.42 2.62
CA GLU A 123 -1.99 11.84 3.97
C GLU A 123 -3.12 11.49 4.96
N GLU A 124 -4.36 11.86 4.65
CA GLU A 124 -5.53 11.56 5.49
C GLU A 124 -5.73 10.06 5.76
N GLN A 125 -5.62 9.23 4.72
CA GLN A 125 -5.71 7.77 4.86
C GLN A 125 -4.59 7.23 5.75
N TYR A 126 -3.37 7.75 5.63
CA TYR A 126 -2.26 7.36 6.48
C TYR A 126 -2.50 7.75 7.95
N TYR A 127 -3.02 8.95 8.21
CA TYR A 127 -3.40 9.39 9.55
C TYR A 127 -4.49 8.50 10.14
N LYS A 128 -5.55 8.20 9.39
CA LYS A 128 -6.67 7.34 9.83
C LYS A 128 -6.22 5.90 10.04
N LEU A 129 -5.33 5.35 9.20
CA LEU A 129 -4.77 4.00 9.40
C LEU A 129 -4.17 3.83 10.81
N GLN A 130 -3.55 4.88 11.36
CA GLN A 130 -2.85 4.83 12.64
C GLN A 130 -3.80 4.75 13.86
N SER A 131 -5.11 4.94 13.69
CA SER A 131 -6.10 4.62 14.73
C SER A 131 -6.38 3.12 14.85
N TYR A 132 -6.02 2.32 13.85
CA TYR A 132 -6.28 0.88 13.79
C TYR A 132 -5.09 0.01 14.20
N GLY A 133 -3.94 0.63 14.47
CA GLY A 133 -2.71 -0.03 14.88
C GLY A 133 -1.52 0.93 14.92
N GLU A 134 -0.38 0.43 15.41
CA GLU A 134 0.88 1.16 15.38
C GLU A 134 1.68 0.75 14.14
N PHE A 135 1.78 1.66 13.17
CA PHE A 135 2.45 1.39 11.91
C PHE A 135 3.62 2.35 11.69
N ASP A 136 4.67 1.85 11.04
CA ASP A 136 5.89 2.60 10.67
C ASP A 136 6.60 3.25 11.87
N THR A 137 6.71 2.52 12.99
CA THR A 137 7.40 3.00 14.21
C THR A 137 8.93 3.02 14.08
N LYS A 138 9.46 2.34 13.06
CA LYS A 138 10.91 2.25 12.75
C LYS A 138 11.22 2.57 11.30
N THR A 139 10.19 2.72 10.48
CA THR A 139 10.29 3.01 9.05
C THR A 139 9.52 4.28 8.71
N SER A 140 9.42 4.59 7.42
CA SER A 140 8.62 5.69 6.87
C SER A 140 8.04 5.26 5.53
N SER A 141 6.87 5.78 5.17
CA SER A 141 6.19 5.45 3.94
C SER A 141 6.03 6.69 3.07
N TRP A 142 6.43 6.61 1.81
CA TRP A 142 5.96 7.55 0.79
C TRP A 142 4.43 7.51 0.74
N ILE A 143 3.83 8.69 0.60
CA ILE A 143 2.38 8.87 0.44
C ILE A 143 2.10 9.60 -0.87
N SER A 144 0.83 9.60 -1.30
CA SER A 144 0.41 10.38 -2.45
C SER A 144 0.81 11.84 -2.27
N THR A 145 1.67 12.33 -3.17
CA THR A 145 2.20 13.69 -3.14
C THR A 145 1.35 14.60 -4.02
N PRO A 146 0.85 15.74 -3.51
CA PRO A 146 0.16 16.74 -4.32
C PRO A 146 1.02 17.25 -5.48
N SER A 147 0.40 17.51 -6.63
CA SER A 147 1.10 17.98 -7.84
C SER A 147 1.90 19.25 -7.59
N GLU A 148 1.41 20.16 -6.76
CA GLU A 148 2.07 21.44 -6.44
C GLU A 148 3.39 21.23 -5.70
N VAL A 149 3.48 20.21 -4.84
CA VAL A 149 4.74 19.84 -4.17
C VAL A 149 5.66 19.15 -5.16
N ARG A 150 5.10 18.29 -6.02
CA ARG A 150 5.89 17.50 -6.97
C ARG A 150 6.49 18.33 -8.10
N GLU A 151 5.78 19.33 -8.60
CA GLU A 151 6.25 20.29 -9.61
C GLU A 151 7.47 21.09 -9.12
N LEU A 152 7.60 21.26 -7.80
CA LEU A 152 8.76 21.88 -7.16
C LEU A 152 9.89 20.89 -6.83
N GLY A 153 9.75 19.62 -7.26
CA GLY A 153 10.73 18.54 -7.07
C GLY A 153 10.60 17.79 -5.73
N GLY A 154 9.59 18.09 -4.92
CA GLY A 154 9.36 17.45 -3.63
C GLY A 154 8.51 16.17 -3.72
N ALA A 155 8.60 15.35 -2.67
CA ALA A 155 7.67 14.25 -2.40
C ALA A 155 7.41 14.13 -0.90
N LEU A 156 6.18 13.73 -0.53
CA LEU A 156 5.73 13.61 0.85
C LEU A 156 5.86 12.18 1.37
N PHE A 157 6.19 12.06 2.65
CA PHE A 157 6.24 10.78 3.35
C PHE A 157 5.83 10.97 4.81
N CYS A 158 5.35 9.88 5.43
CA CYS A 158 4.94 9.88 6.82
C CYS A 158 5.69 8.82 7.65
N ASP A 159 5.77 9.04 8.95
CA ASP A 159 6.08 8.02 9.94
C ASP A 159 5.30 8.25 11.26
N ARG A 160 5.45 7.31 12.20
CA ARG A 160 4.93 7.46 13.57
C ARG A 160 6.07 7.52 14.58
N ARG A 161 6.21 8.63 15.29
CA ARG A 161 7.18 8.81 16.37
C ARG A 161 6.50 9.44 17.56
N TYR A 162 6.92 9.07 18.78
CA TYR A 162 6.32 9.62 20.01
C TYR A 162 4.79 9.50 20.06
N ASN A 163 4.24 8.40 19.52
CA ASN A 163 2.80 8.18 19.39
C ASN A 163 2.05 9.24 18.55
N GLN A 164 2.77 9.94 17.66
CA GLN A 164 2.24 10.97 16.78
C GLN A 164 2.64 10.66 15.34
N VAL A 165 1.72 10.93 14.41
CA VAL A 165 2.01 10.88 12.97
C VAL A 165 2.62 12.19 12.54
N PHE A 166 3.72 12.10 11.80
CA PHE A 166 4.40 13.24 11.21
C PHE A 166 4.45 13.10 9.70
N THR A 167 4.11 14.18 9.01
CA THR A 167 4.33 14.33 7.58
C THR A 167 5.58 15.16 7.34
N TYR A 168 6.39 14.69 6.40
CA TYR A 168 7.65 15.30 6.00
C TYR A 168 7.72 15.42 4.48
N HIS A 169 8.76 16.08 4.01
CA HIS A 169 9.09 16.17 2.59
C HIS A 169 10.58 15.87 2.38
N ASN A 170 10.90 15.36 1.20
CA ASN A 170 12.25 15.28 0.65
C ASN A 170 12.20 15.57 -0.86
N GLY A 171 13.35 15.65 -1.51
CA GLY A 171 13.39 15.55 -2.98
C GLY A 171 12.83 14.21 -3.45
N ALA A 172 12.07 14.22 -4.54
CA ALA A 172 11.44 13.01 -5.10
C ALA A 172 12.44 11.90 -5.46
N ASP A 173 13.70 12.27 -5.74
CA ASP A 173 14.81 11.35 -6.07
C ASP A 173 15.44 10.69 -4.84
N SER A 174 15.09 11.14 -3.63
CA SER A 174 15.60 10.58 -2.39
C SER A 174 15.09 9.15 -2.19
N TYR A 175 15.92 8.29 -1.59
CA TYR A 175 15.50 6.96 -1.15
C TYR A 175 16.36 6.52 0.03
N TYR A 176 15.77 5.74 0.94
CA TYR A 176 16.42 5.27 2.16
C TYR A 176 16.07 3.82 2.44
N ALA A 177 16.99 3.09 3.08
CA ALA A 177 16.79 1.68 3.44
C ALA A 177 15.54 1.45 4.31
N ALA A 178 15.20 2.42 5.16
CA ALA A 178 14.04 2.39 6.04
C ALA A 178 12.79 3.07 5.45
N ARG A 179 12.81 3.49 4.19
CA ARG A 179 11.66 4.10 3.52
C ARG A 179 11.08 3.19 2.46
N GLY A 180 9.79 2.88 2.58
CA GLY A 180 9.02 2.18 1.57
C GLY A 180 7.76 2.94 1.21
N PHE A 181 6.68 2.23 0.93
CA PHE A 181 5.34 2.78 0.78
C PHE A 181 4.32 1.73 1.18
N ARG A 182 3.16 2.19 1.64
CA ARG A 182 1.97 1.36 1.86
C ARG A 182 1.04 1.53 0.67
N GLY A 183 0.47 0.43 0.24
CA GLY A 183 -0.51 0.35 -0.83
C GLY A 183 -1.93 0.33 -0.29
N VAL A 184 -2.84 0.89 -1.07
CA VAL A 184 -4.28 0.78 -0.91
C VAL A 184 -4.90 0.26 -2.20
N LEU A 185 -5.85 -0.66 -2.05
CA LEU A 185 -6.60 -1.25 -3.16
C LEU A 185 -8.08 -1.20 -2.86
N ARG A 186 -8.84 -0.63 -3.80
CA ARG A 186 -10.31 -0.58 -3.77
C ARG A 186 -10.93 -1.82 -4.40
N VAL A 187 -11.91 -2.43 -3.74
CA VAL A 187 -12.65 -3.65 -4.13
C VAL A 187 -14.17 -3.47 -3.98
#